data_AF-A0A3P7IZA5-F1
#
_entry.id   AF-A0A3P7IZA5-F1
#
_cell.length_a   1.000
_cell.length_b   1.000
_cell.length_c   1.000
_cell.angle_alpha   90.00
_cell.angle_beta   90.00
_cell.angle_gamma   90.00
#
_symmetry.space_group_name_H-M   'P 1'
#
loop_
_entity.id
_entity.type
_entity.pdbx_description
1 polymer ?
#
loop_
_entity_poly.entity_id
_entity_poly.type
_entity_poly.pdbx_seq_one_letter_code
_entity_poly.pdbx_strand_id
1 'polypeptide(L)'
;MESIDDSHHAENVRDRVDRSDHTKTDQLVCVGMSCVFDILRQLSRRDPELCVQALNSLMTLLQNLPVDSLRSEPKPSVESMMKVLRNLREEGPPSVCSRASSCLAALAVCSGLPDHLMEAVDALICTQRNEPQSTDSSYDDLQVPGNLHRLSVKIQHKAHKGTETGSSSWSERPLDEHRVLCSFDLPTLPNDSPSETPDDDMRLQGSIACDGKPDIPLVN
;
A
#
# COMPACT_ATOMS: atom_id res chain seq x y z
N MET A 1 -65.11 28.34 -3.24
CA MET A 1 -64.31 27.73 -2.17
C MET A 1 -63.80 26.40 -2.70
N GLU A 2 -62.63 26.41 -3.33
CA GLU A 2 -61.30 26.29 -2.70
C GLU A 2 -61.04 24.85 -2.26
N SER A 3 -60.21 24.10 -2.99
CA SER A 3 -58.73 24.07 -2.96
C SER A 3 -58.24 23.07 -1.91
N ILE A 4 -57.44 22.09 -2.38
CA ILE A 4 -56.46 21.19 -1.71
C ILE A 4 -56.45 19.98 -2.66
N ASP A 5 -55.40 19.73 -3.45
CA ASP A 5 -54.13 19.20 -2.95
C ASP A 5 -53.09 19.26 -4.08
N ASP A 6 -52.04 20.06 -3.94
CA ASP A 6 -50.95 20.15 -4.93
C ASP A 6 -49.62 20.50 -4.25
N SER A 7 -49.28 19.81 -3.16
CA SER A 7 -48.08 20.12 -2.37
C SER A 7 -47.20 18.92 -1.96
N HIS A 8 -47.26 17.80 -2.69
CA HIS A 8 -46.41 16.64 -2.43
C HIS A 8 -45.45 16.23 -3.56
N HIS A 9 -45.35 17.00 -4.66
CA HIS A 9 -44.52 16.60 -5.81
C HIS A 9 -43.16 17.32 -5.93
N ALA A 10 -42.91 18.37 -5.16
CA ALA A 10 -41.73 19.22 -5.36
C ALA A 10 -40.45 18.76 -4.63
N GLU A 11 -40.53 17.91 -3.60
CA GLU A 11 -39.36 17.53 -2.79
C GLU A 11 -38.59 16.32 -3.34
N ASN A 12 -39.17 15.51 -4.24
CA ASN A 12 -38.54 14.29 -4.76
C ASN A 12 -37.75 14.50 -6.08
N VAL A 13 -37.88 15.68 -6.71
CA VAL A 13 -37.24 15.99 -8.00
C VAL A 13 -35.82 16.51 -7.80
N ARG A 14 -35.54 17.27 -6.73
CA ARG A 14 -34.20 17.83 -6.47
C ARG A 14 -33.17 16.76 -6.09
N ASP A 15 -33.54 15.78 -5.25
CA ASP A 15 -32.65 14.66 -4.85
C ASP A 15 -32.32 13.71 -6.01
N ARG A 16 -33.21 13.56 -7.00
CA ARG A 16 -32.98 12.67 -8.15
C ARG A 16 -32.03 13.25 -9.19
N VAL A 17 -32.01 14.58 -9.34
CA VAL A 17 -31.14 15.26 -10.31
C VAL A 17 -29.71 15.29 -9.80
N ASP A 18 -29.51 15.63 -8.52
CA ASP A 18 -28.16 15.71 -7.92
C ASP A 18 -27.46 14.34 -7.90
N ARG A 19 -28.19 13.28 -7.53
CA ARG A 19 -27.65 11.92 -7.53
C ARG A 19 -27.36 11.39 -8.94
N SER A 20 -28.10 11.83 -9.96
CA SER A 20 -27.86 11.42 -11.35
C SER A 20 -26.60 12.07 -11.93
N ASP A 21 -26.35 13.34 -11.59
CA ASP A 21 -25.19 14.04 -12.14
C ASP A 21 -23.88 13.58 -11.49
N HIS A 22 -23.88 13.29 -10.19
CA HIS A 22 -22.75 12.66 -9.50
C HIS A 22 -22.40 11.28 -10.10
N THR A 23 -23.39 10.45 -10.44
CA THR A 23 -23.12 9.14 -11.07
C THR A 23 -22.51 9.25 -12.46
N LYS A 24 -22.85 10.30 -13.23
CA LYS A 24 -22.27 10.54 -14.57
C LYS A 24 -20.84 11.06 -14.46
N THR A 25 -20.56 11.96 -13.51
CA THR A 25 -19.20 12.45 -13.26
C THR A 25 -18.28 11.33 -12.79
N ASP A 26 -18.76 10.48 -11.87
CA ASP A 26 -18.00 9.32 -11.37
C ASP A 26 -17.69 8.33 -12.49
N GLN A 27 -18.65 8.08 -13.39
CA GLN A 27 -18.45 7.23 -14.56
C GLN A 27 -17.43 7.84 -15.53
N LEU A 28 -17.48 9.15 -15.77
CA LEU A 28 -16.52 9.82 -16.63
C LEU A 28 -15.10 9.79 -16.03
N VAL A 29 -14.96 10.00 -14.73
CA VAL A 29 -13.69 9.87 -14.00
C VAL A 29 -13.15 8.43 -14.12
N CYS A 30 -14.00 7.42 -13.92
CA CYS A 30 -13.62 6.02 -14.07
C CYS A 30 -13.12 5.69 -15.49
N VAL A 31 -13.80 6.19 -16.52
CA VAL A 31 -13.41 5.99 -17.92
C VAL A 31 -12.12 6.73 -18.23
N GLY A 32 -11.99 7.99 -17.80
CA GLY A 32 -10.79 8.80 -18.01
C GLY A 32 -9.56 8.21 -17.34
N MET A 33 -9.68 7.77 -16.09
CA MET A 33 -8.60 7.11 -15.35
C MET A 33 -8.22 5.77 -16.00
N SER A 34 -9.19 4.95 -16.39
CA SER A 34 -8.91 3.69 -17.08
C SER A 34 -8.14 3.95 -18.39
N CYS A 35 -8.51 4.98 -19.15
CA CYS A 35 -7.80 5.39 -20.36
C CYS A 35 -6.34 5.79 -20.08
N VAL A 36 -6.10 6.62 -19.06
CA VAL A 36 -4.73 7.05 -18.68
C VAL A 36 -3.87 5.85 -18.29
N PHE A 37 -4.42 4.91 -17.52
CA PHE A 37 -3.69 3.72 -17.11
C PHE A 37 -3.48 2.74 -18.27
N ASP A 38 -4.42 2.62 -19.21
CA ASP A 38 -4.22 1.87 -20.46
C ASP A 38 -3.11 2.48 -21.33
N ILE A 39 -2.99 3.82 -21.35
CA ILE A 39 -1.87 4.50 -22.00
C ILE A 39 -0.55 4.12 -21.32
N LEU A 40 -0.48 4.09 -19.98
CA LEU A 40 0.70 3.62 -19.25
C LEU A 40 1.09 2.18 -19.64
N ARG A 41 0.10 1.29 -19.79
CA ARG A 41 0.32 -0.08 -20.26
C ARG A 41 0.82 -0.16 -21.70
N GLN A 42 0.36 0.72 -22.58
CA GLN A 42 0.90 0.80 -23.94
C GLN A 42 2.31 1.38 -23.95
N LEU A 43 2.58 2.36 -23.10
CA LEU A 43 3.90 2.98 -22.95
C LEU A 43 4.93 1.98 -22.45
N SER A 44 4.60 1.13 -21.48
CA SER A 44 5.55 0.13 -20.97
C SER A 44 6.08 -0.81 -22.06
N ARG A 45 5.31 -1.05 -23.12
CA ARG A 45 5.70 -1.89 -24.27
C ARG A 45 6.46 -1.12 -25.36
N ARG A 46 6.17 0.17 -25.53
CA ARG A 46 6.74 1.00 -26.62
C ARG A 46 7.99 1.76 -26.19
N ASP A 47 7.97 2.32 -24.99
CA ASP A 47 9.01 3.17 -24.43
C ASP A 47 9.02 3.00 -22.89
N PRO A 48 9.79 2.03 -22.37
CA PRO A 48 9.79 1.72 -20.96
C PRO A 48 10.45 2.81 -20.11
N GLU A 49 11.36 3.62 -20.67
CA GLU A 49 11.97 4.74 -19.96
C GLU A 49 10.93 5.84 -19.68
N LEU A 50 10.13 6.18 -20.69
CA LEU A 50 9.04 7.14 -20.53
C LEU A 50 7.96 6.61 -19.57
N CYS A 51 7.68 5.31 -19.61
CA CYS A 51 6.77 4.66 -18.65
C CYS A 51 7.28 4.79 -17.21
N VAL A 52 8.58 4.53 -16.97
CA VAL A 52 9.22 4.72 -15.66
C VAL A 52 9.11 6.16 -15.19
N GLN A 53 9.34 7.15 -16.07
CA GLN A 53 9.18 8.56 -15.72
C GLN A 53 7.74 8.92 -15.33
N ALA A 54 6.76 8.38 -16.06
CA ALA A 54 5.35 8.57 -15.74
C ALA A 54 4.98 7.90 -14.40
N LEU A 55 5.49 6.69 -14.13
CA LEU A 55 5.31 6.01 -12.85
C LEU A 55 5.98 6.75 -11.68
N ASN A 56 7.16 7.35 -11.88
CA ASN A 56 7.80 8.21 -10.88
C ASN A 56 6.96 9.47 -10.58
N SER A 57 6.31 10.03 -11.60
CA SER A 57 5.40 11.16 -11.42
C SER A 57 4.16 10.74 -10.63
N LEU A 58 3.56 9.59 -10.97
CA LEU A 58 2.44 8.99 -10.23
C LEU A 58 2.82 8.69 -8.79
N MET A 59 3.99 8.08 -8.56
CA MET A 59 4.54 7.82 -7.23
C MET A 59 4.62 9.10 -6.40
N THR A 60 5.17 10.18 -6.99
CA THR A 60 5.31 11.47 -6.33
C THR A 60 3.96 12.04 -5.90
N LEU A 61 2.92 11.86 -6.70
CA LEU A 61 1.56 12.26 -6.34
C LEU A 61 1.04 11.39 -5.18
N LEU A 62 1.06 10.06 -5.34
CA LEU A 62 0.51 9.12 -4.37
C LEU A 62 1.18 9.23 -3.00
N GLN A 63 2.51 9.34 -2.93
CA GLN A 63 3.22 9.40 -1.65
C GLN A 63 2.96 10.69 -0.85
N ASN A 64 2.46 11.74 -1.51
CA ASN A 64 2.12 13.01 -0.89
C ASN A 64 0.63 13.09 -0.49
N LEU A 65 -0.20 12.17 -0.96
CA LEU A 65 -1.58 12.07 -0.53
C LEU A 65 -1.67 11.52 0.91
N PRO A 66 -2.62 12.01 1.73
CA PRO A 66 -2.94 11.39 3.01
C PRO A 66 -3.51 9.97 2.82
N VAL A 67 -3.44 9.19 3.90
CA VAL A 67 -4.17 7.91 3.98
C VAL A 67 -5.67 8.22 3.84
N ASP A 68 -6.41 7.32 3.20
CA ASP A 68 -7.85 7.47 2.90
C ASP A 68 -8.21 8.57 1.88
N SER A 69 -7.25 9.21 1.20
CA SER A 69 -7.55 10.24 0.19
C SER A 69 -8.42 9.76 -0.96
N LEU A 70 -8.28 8.48 -1.33
CA LEU A 70 -9.04 7.88 -2.43
C LEU A 70 -10.29 7.14 -1.93
N ARG A 71 -10.66 7.30 -0.65
CA ARG A 71 -11.85 6.66 -0.08
C ARG A 71 -13.14 7.23 -0.66
N SER A 72 -13.13 8.50 -1.06
CA SER A 72 -14.25 9.16 -1.74
C SER A 72 -14.33 8.85 -3.23
N GLU A 73 -13.28 8.27 -3.81
CA GLU A 73 -13.26 7.94 -5.23
C GLU A 73 -14.13 6.71 -5.52
N PRO A 74 -14.69 6.61 -6.74
CA PRO A 74 -15.47 5.43 -7.13
C PRO A 74 -14.61 4.16 -7.02
N LYS A 75 -15.07 3.17 -6.26
CA LYS A 75 -14.36 1.88 -6.08
C LYS A 75 -13.88 1.26 -7.41
N PRO A 76 -14.70 1.21 -8.48
CA PRO A 76 -14.26 0.65 -9.76
C PRO A 76 -13.06 1.38 -10.37
N SER A 77 -12.92 2.69 -10.12
CA SER A 77 -11.77 3.47 -10.57
C SER A 77 -10.50 3.02 -9.87
N VAL A 78 -10.54 2.87 -8.54
CA VAL A 78 -9.37 2.46 -7.74
C VAL A 78 -8.96 1.02 -8.07
N GLU A 79 -9.93 0.11 -8.17
CA GLU A 79 -9.70 -1.28 -8.58
C GLU A 79 -9.09 -1.36 -9.99
N SER A 80 -9.56 -0.53 -10.94
CA SER A 80 -9.00 -0.43 -12.29
C SER A 80 -7.53 0.01 -12.26
N MET A 81 -7.19 1.03 -11.47
CA MET A 81 -5.81 1.49 -11.28
C MET A 81 -4.91 0.39 -10.71
N MET A 82 -5.38 -0.29 -9.65
CA MET A 82 -4.64 -1.40 -9.03
C MET A 82 -4.41 -2.55 -10.02
N LYS A 83 -5.44 -2.89 -10.82
CA LYS A 83 -5.34 -3.91 -11.86
C LYS A 83 -4.28 -3.56 -12.92
N VAL A 84 -4.23 -2.31 -13.38
CA VAL A 84 -3.21 -1.91 -14.36
C VAL A 84 -1.81 -1.94 -13.76
N LEU A 85 -1.61 -1.45 -12.54
CA LEU A 85 -0.31 -1.52 -11.87
C LEU A 85 0.17 -2.97 -11.68
N ARG A 86 -0.75 -3.90 -11.39
CA ARG A 86 -0.42 -5.35 -11.35
C ARG A 86 -0.01 -5.87 -12.72
N ASN A 87 -0.77 -5.58 -13.77
CA ASN A 87 -0.39 -5.98 -15.13
C ASN A 87 0.98 -5.42 -15.53
N LEU A 88 1.29 -4.17 -15.16
CA LEU A 88 2.59 -3.56 -15.40
C LEU A 88 3.72 -4.25 -14.62
N ARG A 89 3.44 -4.74 -13.41
CA ARG A 89 4.37 -5.53 -12.60
C ARG A 89 4.62 -6.92 -13.20
N GLU A 90 3.63 -7.54 -13.81
CA GLU A 90 3.71 -8.90 -14.35
C GLU A 90 4.28 -8.96 -15.77
N GLU A 91 3.91 -8.01 -16.63
CA GLU A 91 4.25 -7.98 -18.06
C GLU A 91 5.39 -7.00 -18.40
N GLY A 92 5.73 -6.08 -17.49
CA GLY A 92 6.69 -5.02 -17.75
C GLY A 92 8.16 -5.49 -17.75
N PRO A 93 9.07 -4.66 -18.28
CA PRO A 93 10.50 -4.82 -18.05
C PRO A 93 10.87 -4.54 -16.58
N PRO A 94 12.06 -4.97 -16.10
CA PRO A 94 12.43 -4.91 -14.67
C PRO A 94 12.20 -3.56 -14.00
N SER A 95 12.64 -2.49 -14.68
CA SER A 95 12.53 -1.11 -14.19
C SER A 95 11.07 -0.65 -14.05
N VAL A 96 10.19 -1.04 -14.98
CA VAL A 96 8.76 -0.76 -14.91
C VAL A 96 8.12 -1.58 -13.78
N CYS A 97 8.51 -2.85 -13.63
CA CYS A 97 7.97 -3.73 -12.60
C CYS A 97 8.27 -3.24 -11.18
N SER A 98 9.52 -2.84 -10.93
CA SER A 98 9.95 -2.21 -9.67
C SER A 98 9.09 -0.98 -9.36
N ARG A 99 8.96 -0.06 -10.33
CA ARG A 99 8.20 1.19 -10.14
C ARG A 99 6.71 0.96 -9.99
N ALA A 100 6.14 0.03 -10.74
CA ALA A 100 4.73 -0.36 -10.63
C ALA A 100 4.44 -0.98 -9.26
N SER A 101 5.35 -1.80 -8.73
CA SER A 101 5.26 -2.39 -7.39
C SER A 101 5.21 -1.32 -6.30
N SER A 102 6.10 -0.34 -6.37
CA SER A 102 6.08 0.79 -5.45
C SER A 102 4.77 1.59 -5.58
N CYS A 103 4.34 1.90 -6.81
CA CYS A 103 3.09 2.64 -7.05
C CYS A 103 1.87 1.90 -6.51
N LEU A 104 1.84 0.57 -6.64
CA LEU A 104 0.76 -0.27 -6.12
C LEU A 104 0.68 -0.18 -4.60
N ALA A 105 1.81 -0.29 -3.90
CA ALA A 105 1.87 -0.10 -2.45
C ALA A 105 1.42 1.30 -2.03
N ALA A 106 1.88 2.35 -2.75
CA ALA A 106 1.50 3.73 -2.47
C ALA A 106 -0.02 3.95 -2.67
N LEU A 107 -0.58 3.38 -3.74
CA LEU A 107 -2.00 3.46 -4.08
C LEU A 107 -2.87 2.75 -3.04
N ALA A 108 -2.47 1.55 -2.61
CA ALA A 108 -3.19 0.79 -1.60
C ALA A 108 -3.29 1.58 -0.27
N VAL A 109 -2.21 2.25 0.15
CA VAL A 109 -2.21 3.14 1.31
C VAL A 109 -3.16 4.33 1.13
N CYS A 110 -3.16 4.98 -0.04
CA CYS A 110 -4.05 6.10 -0.32
C CYS A 110 -5.53 5.70 -0.38
N SER A 111 -5.82 4.45 -0.77
CA SER A 111 -7.18 3.92 -0.76
C SER A 111 -7.73 3.75 0.65
N GLY A 112 -6.85 3.48 1.63
CA GLY A 112 -7.23 3.36 3.04
C GLY A 112 -8.14 2.18 3.35
N LEU A 113 -8.26 1.23 2.42
CA LEU A 113 -9.03 0.00 2.58
C LEU A 113 -8.09 -1.18 2.85
N PRO A 114 -8.36 -2.00 3.88
CA PRO A 114 -7.51 -3.14 4.21
C PRO A 114 -7.48 -4.17 3.08
N ASP A 115 -8.59 -4.35 2.36
CA ASP A 115 -8.68 -5.30 1.23
C ASP A 115 -7.68 -4.94 0.12
N HIS A 116 -7.56 -3.66 -0.22
CA HIS A 116 -6.59 -3.19 -1.21
C HIS A 116 -5.14 -3.31 -0.73
N LEU A 117 -4.88 -3.12 0.57
CA LEU A 117 -3.56 -3.37 1.14
C LEU A 117 -3.20 -4.86 1.04
N MET A 118 -4.13 -5.75 1.38
CA MET A 118 -3.92 -7.19 1.26
C MET A 118 -3.74 -7.63 -0.19
N GLU A 119 -4.52 -7.06 -1.11
CA GLU A 119 -4.38 -7.30 -2.55
C GLU A 119 -3.04 -6.82 -3.09
N ALA A 120 -2.53 -5.68 -2.63
CA ALA A 120 -1.19 -5.22 -2.98
C ALA A 120 -0.10 -6.14 -2.41
N VAL A 121 -0.25 -6.60 -1.17
CA VAL A 121 0.68 -7.55 -0.54
C VAL A 121 0.70 -8.88 -1.28
N ASP A 122 -0.48 -9.43 -1.61
CA ASP A 122 -0.60 -10.66 -2.40
C ASP A 122 0.07 -10.48 -3.77
N ALA A 123 -0.18 -9.35 -4.43
CA ALA A 123 0.46 -9.04 -5.70
C ALA A 123 1.99 -8.95 -5.60
N LEU A 124 2.54 -8.49 -4.47
CA LEU A 124 3.98 -8.35 -4.26
C LEU A 124 4.66 -9.68 -3.94
N ILE A 125 4.02 -10.53 -3.12
CA ILE A 125 4.62 -11.75 -2.56
C ILE A 125 4.26 -12.99 -3.37
N CYS A 126 2.99 -13.13 -3.76
CA CYS A 126 2.44 -14.37 -4.30
C CYS A 126 2.48 -14.43 -5.84
N THR A 127 2.53 -13.28 -6.51
CA THR A 127 2.47 -13.25 -7.97
C THR A 127 3.81 -13.58 -8.60
N GLN A 128 3.84 -14.75 -9.24
CA GLN A 128 4.94 -15.22 -10.06
C GLN A 128 5.13 -14.28 -11.26
N ARG A 129 6.31 -13.67 -11.38
CA ARG A 129 6.63 -12.81 -12.52
C ARG A 129 6.88 -13.67 -13.76
N ASN A 130 6.54 -13.18 -14.94
CA ASN A 130 6.95 -13.83 -16.18
C ASN A 130 8.49 -13.92 -16.21
N GLU A 131 9.00 -15.06 -16.67
CA GLU A 131 10.41 -15.46 -16.56
C GLU A 131 11.36 -14.32 -16.98
N PRO A 132 12.28 -13.90 -16.11
CA PRO A 132 13.14 -12.76 -16.41
C PRO A 132 14.06 -13.13 -17.57
N GLN A 133 13.97 -12.39 -18.69
CA GLN A 133 14.90 -12.54 -19.82
C GLN A 133 16.32 -12.09 -19.50
N SER A 134 16.54 -11.48 -18.33
CA SER A 134 17.84 -11.03 -17.84
C SER A 134 18.00 -11.28 -16.33
N THR A 135 19.24 -11.59 -15.92
CA THR A 135 19.65 -11.77 -14.52
C THR A 135 19.77 -10.46 -13.74
N ASP A 136 19.15 -9.37 -14.22
CA ASP A 136 19.25 -8.06 -13.56
C ASP A 136 18.42 -8.06 -12.28
N SER A 137 19.09 -7.88 -11.14
CA SER A 137 18.50 -7.85 -9.80
C SER A 137 17.48 -6.72 -9.56
N SER A 138 17.30 -5.80 -10.52
CA SER A 138 16.43 -4.62 -10.36
C SER A 138 14.93 -4.96 -10.38
N TYR A 139 14.55 -6.20 -10.75
CA TYR A 139 13.16 -6.67 -10.63
C TYR A 139 12.62 -6.58 -9.19
N ASP A 140 13.51 -6.63 -8.20
CA ASP A 140 13.16 -6.69 -6.77
C ASP A 140 13.35 -5.36 -6.02
N ASP A 141 13.74 -4.29 -6.71
CA ASP A 141 13.90 -2.98 -6.09
C ASP A 141 12.54 -2.37 -5.75
N LEU A 142 12.01 -2.68 -4.56
CA LEU A 142 10.83 -2.02 -4.03
C LEU A 142 11.25 -0.74 -3.31
N GLN A 143 11.09 0.41 -3.95
CA GLN A 143 11.17 1.68 -3.24
C GLN A 143 9.97 1.78 -2.29
N VAL A 144 10.24 1.82 -0.98
CA VAL A 144 9.19 1.97 0.05
C VAL A 144 8.55 3.35 -0.09
N PRO A 145 7.25 3.43 -0.41
CA PRO A 145 6.58 4.71 -0.56
C PRO A 145 6.55 5.49 0.77
N GLY A 146 6.77 6.81 0.71
CA GLY A 146 6.81 7.65 1.90
C GLY A 146 5.50 7.62 2.71
N ASN A 147 4.36 7.47 2.04
CA ASN A 147 3.06 7.32 2.71
C ASN A 147 2.93 5.99 3.48
N LEU A 148 3.44 4.88 2.92
CA LEU A 148 3.51 3.59 3.59
C LEU A 148 4.40 3.65 4.83
N HIS A 149 5.58 4.27 4.72
CA HIS A 149 6.46 4.46 5.87
C HIS A 149 5.77 5.25 6.99
N ARG A 150 5.13 6.39 6.67
CA ARG A 150 4.37 7.19 7.65
C ARG A 150 3.23 6.39 8.28
N LEU A 151 2.52 5.59 7.50
CA LEU A 151 1.46 4.72 8.00
C LEU A 151 2.02 3.68 8.98
N SER A 152 3.11 3.00 8.60
CA SER A 152 3.79 2.02 9.46
C SER A 152 4.20 2.64 10.80
N VAL A 153 4.85 3.81 10.78
CA VAL A 153 5.23 4.54 12.00
C VAL A 153 4.01 4.89 12.84
N LYS A 154 2.91 5.37 12.25
CA LYS A 154 1.67 5.67 12.99
C LYS A 154 1.06 4.42 13.63
N ILE A 155 1.03 3.30 12.91
CA ILE A 155 0.52 2.01 13.41
C ILE A 155 1.39 1.54 14.57
N GLN A 156 2.72 1.57 14.42
CA GLN A 156 3.65 1.22 15.49
C GLN A 156 3.41 2.08 16.73
N HIS A 157 3.33 3.40 16.59
CA HIS A 157 3.06 4.29 17.74
C HIS A 157 1.72 3.98 18.42
N LYS A 158 0.67 3.67 17.65
CA LYS A 158 -0.64 3.30 18.19
C LYS A 158 -0.59 1.95 18.91
N ALA A 159 0.12 0.97 18.36
CA ALA A 159 0.30 -0.34 18.97
C ALA A 159 1.09 -0.26 20.29
N HIS A 160 2.13 0.59 20.34
CA HIS A 160 2.92 0.78 21.56
C HIS A 160 2.19 1.56 22.65
N LYS A 161 1.35 2.55 22.28
CA LYS A 161 0.63 3.38 23.26
C LYS A 161 -0.68 2.77 23.74
N GLY A 162 -1.20 1.74 23.05
CA GLY A 162 -2.54 1.24 23.28
C GLY A 162 -3.62 2.29 23.01
N THR A 163 -4.88 1.91 23.19
CA THR A 163 -6.03 2.83 23.12
C THR A 163 -6.61 2.95 24.53
N GLU A 164 -6.54 4.13 25.15
CA GLU A 164 -6.98 4.33 26.56
C GLU A 164 -8.50 4.20 26.77
N THR A 165 -9.27 3.97 25.70
CA THR A 165 -10.70 3.69 25.80
C THR A 165 -10.89 2.23 26.21
N GLY A 166 -11.40 2.00 27.42
CA GLY A 166 -11.59 0.72 28.12
C GLY A 166 -12.45 -0.34 27.42
N SER A 167 -12.15 -0.64 26.17
CA SER A 167 -12.57 -1.82 25.44
C SER A 167 -11.51 -2.91 25.60
N SER A 168 -11.97 -4.14 25.78
CA SER A 168 -11.17 -5.31 26.15
C SER A 168 -10.67 -6.10 24.95
N SER A 169 -10.40 -5.45 23.81
CA SER A 169 -9.81 -6.14 22.66
C SER A 169 -8.29 -6.24 22.85
N TRP A 170 -7.72 -7.41 22.60
CA TRP A 170 -6.27 -7.64 22.73
C TRP A 170 -5.44 -6.64 21.90
N SER A 171 -5.97 -6.17 20.77
CA SER A 171 -5.35 -5.17 19.88
C SER A 171 -5.34 -3.73 20.43
N GLU A 172 -5.99 -3.49 21.56
CA GLU A 172 -6.12 -2.15 22.17
C GLU A 172 -5.20 -1.96 23.38
N ARG A 173 -4.59 -3.03 23.89
CA ARG A 173 -3.60 -2.95 24.97
C ARG A 173 -2.21 -2.61 24.43
N PRO A 174 -1.44 -1.74 25.11
CA PRO A 174 -0.04 -1.47 24.82
C PRO A 174 0.78 -2.77 24.69
N LEU A 175 1.71 -2.83 23.73
CA LEU A 175 2.56 -4.00 23.49
C LEU A 175 3.38 -4.43 24.74
N ASP A 176 3.73 -3.50 25.61
CA ASP A 176 4.45 -3.72 26.87
C ASP A 176 3.60 -4.39 27.97
N GLU A 177 2.27 -4.39 27.83
CA GLU A 177 1.35 -5.08 28.75
C GLU A 177 1.04 -6.51 28.32
N HIS A 178 1.41 -6.91 27.09
CA HIS A 178 1.19 -8.26 26.60
C HIS A 178 2.22 -9.23 27.19
N ARG A 179 1.72 -10.37 27.66
CA ARG A 179 2.57 -11.45 28.20
C ARG A 179 3.26 -12.15 27.02
N VAL A 180 4.60 -12.20 27.04
CA VAL A 180 5.42 -12.93 26.07
C VAL A 180 4.86 -14.34 25.85
N LEU A 181 4.39 -14.65 24.64
CA LEU A 181 3.82 -15.96 24.32
C LEU A 181 4.89 -16.95 23.86
N CYS A 182 5.86 -16.48 23.07
CA CYS A 182 6.97 -17.28 22.55
C CYS A 182 8.21 -16.42 22.36
N SER A 183 9.36 -16.92 22.83
CA SER A 183 10.70 -16.45 22.45
C SER A 183 11.41 -17.59 21.73
N PHE A 184 12.20 -17.28 20.70
CA PHE A 184 13.12 -18.24 20.11
C PHE A 184 14.52 -17.67 20.17
N ASP A 185 15.44 -18.43 20.77
CA ASP A 185 16.86 -18.11 20.73
C ASP A 185 17.38 -18.54 19.36
N LEU A 186 17.84 -17.56 18.58
CA LEU A 186 18.63 -17.88 17.40
C LEU A 186 19.96 -18.48 17.87
N PRO A 187 20.43 -19.59 17.28
CA PRO A 187 21.74 -20.12 17.61
C PRO A 187 22.79 -19.04 17.36
N THR A 188 23.52 -18.68 18.43
CA THR A 188 24.68 -17.80 18.33
C THR A 188 25.63 -18.39 17.32
N LEU A 189 25.81 -17.69 16.18
CA LEU A 189 26.84 -18.06 15.22
C LEU A 189 28.19 -18.08 15.94
N PRO A 190 29.04 -19.09 15.68
CA PRO A 190 30.36 -19.15 16.28
C PRO A 190 31.14 -17.87 15.96
N ASN A 191 31.79 -17.34 16.99
CA ASN A 191 32.49 -16.05 17.00
C ASN A 191 33.67 -15.96 16.00
N ASP A 192 33.96 -17.05 15.29
CA ASP A 192 35.07 -17.21 14.36
C ASP A 192 34.64 -17.14 12.88
N SER A 193 33.58 -16.40 12.57
CA SER A 193 33.27 -16.08 11.17
C SER A 193 34.18 -14.93 10.71
N PRO A 194 35.07 -15.12 9.71
CA PRO A 194 35.97 -14.06 9.26
C PRO A 194 35.18 -12.92 8.63
N SER A 195 35.18 -11.76 9.28
CA SER A 195 34.60 -10.51 8.78
C SER A 195 35.55 -9.87 7.76
N GLU A 196 35.56 -10.37 6.52
CA GLU A 196 36.32 -9.73 5.43
C GLU A 196 35.47 -9.58 4.16
N THR A 197 34.29 -8.97 4.28
CA THR A 197 33.70 -8.23 3.14
C THR A 197 33.01 -6.95 3.64
N PRO A 198 33.26 -5.77 3.02
CA PRO A 198 32.61 -4.50 3.37
C PRO A 198 31.08 -4.44 3.17
N ASP A 199 30.45 -5.57 2.82
CA ASP A 199 29.02 -5.72 2.53
C ASP A 199 28.23 -6.36 3.70
N ASP A 200 28.90 -6.68 4.81
CA ASP A 200 28.29 -7.28 6.01
C ASP A 200 27.54 -6.28 6.92
N ASP A 201 27.49 -5.00 6.55
CA ASP A 201 26.67 -3.99 7.22
C ASP A 201 25.16 -4.18 6.97
N MET A 202 24.78 -5.13 6.08
CA MET A 202 23.43 -5.67 6.02
C MET A 202 23.23 -6.89 6.92
N ARG A 203 23.98 -7.01 8.03
CA ARG A 203 23.56 -7.83 9.17
C ARG A 203 22.14 -7.42 9.51
N LEU A 204 21.20 -8.26 9.09
CA LEU A 204 19.79 -8.19 9.36
C LEU A 204 19.55 -7.85 10.83
N GLN A 205 19.48 -6.55 11.14
CA GLN A 205 18.55 -6.01 12.13
C GLN A 205 17.13 -6.08 11.54
N GLY A 206 16.81 -7.20 10.89
CA GLY A 206 15.46 -7.70 10.82
C GLY A 206 15.12 -8.23 12.19
N SER A 207 15.03 -7.33 13.17
CA SER A 207 14.24 -7.59 14.36
C SER A 207 12.80 -7.70 13.88
N ILE A 208 12.40 -8.90 13.45
CA ILE A 208 11.04 -9.32 13.75
C ILE A 208 11.02 -9.26 15.28
N ALA A 209 10.37 -8.23 15.80
CA ALA A 209 10.39 -7.91 17.21
C ALA A 209 9.89 -9.12 18.02
N CYS A 210 10.85 -9.88 18.56
CA CYS A 210 10.65 -10.78 19.67
C CYS A 210 11.27 -10.08 20.87
N ASP A 211 10.44 -9.92 21.89
CA ASP A 211 10.50 -9.15 23.13
C ASP A 211 11.56 -9.62 24.15
N GLY A 212 12.74 -10.02 23.68
CA GLY A 212 13.88 -10.33 24.55
C GLY A 212 14.63 -9.08 24.98
N LYS A 213 14.79 -8.86 26.30
CA LYS A 213 15.87 -7.99 26.80
C LYS A 213 17.21 -8.67 26.46
N PRO A 214 18.24 -7.91 26.04
CA PRO A 214 19.58 -8.47 25.95
C PRO A 214 20.04 -8.79 27.38
N ASP A 215 20.20 -10.08 27.67
CA ASP A 215 20.95 -10.53 28.85
C ASP A 215 22.41 -10.11 28.65
N ILE A 216 22.76 -8.95 29.22
CA ILE A 216 24.14 -8.55 29.41
C ILE A 216 24.63 -9.32 30.65
N PRO A 217 25.55 -10.28 30.53
CA PRO A 217 26.15 -10.87 31.72
C PRO A 217 26.94 -9.78 32.44
N LEU A 218 26.53 -9.48 33.67
CA LEU A 218 27.36 -8.75 34.63
C LEU A 218 28.63 -9.57 34.87
N VAL A 219 29.73 -9.12 34.29
CA VAL A 219 31.07 -9.62 34.62
C VAL A 219 31.38 -9.17 36.04
N ASN A 220 31.60 -10.14 36.93
CA ASN A 220 32.37 -9.98 38.15
C ASN A 220 33.24 -11.21 38.34
#